data_AF-A0A9W9DXD0-F1
#
_entry.id   AF-A0A9W9DXD0-F1
#
_cell.length_a   1.000
_cell.length_b   1.000
_cell.length_c   1.000
_cell.angle_alpha   90.00
_cell.angle_beta   90.00
_cell.angle_gamma   90.00
#
_symmetry.space_group_name_H-M   'P 1'
#
loop_
_entity.id
_entity.type
_entity.pdbx_description
1 polymer ?
#
loop_
_entity_poly.entity_id
_entity_poly.type
_entity_poly.pdbx_seq_one_letter_code
_entity_poly.pdbx_strand_id
1 'polypeptide(L)'
;MGSHGHGLTPPPTPREMVFVCIFFLLLFFMFQHSSGSEESFLPDYSPPPPPLKLKNPPSYPVSSPHKTESFTAKEGTIRETTIVKHVSGWSILDSLYMHNGTYYVVTSNPSIDPQQTRYDPAQSPFLNLPPPKAIISKGYDVYGARGGMGNEPMRVPDEHVLRYVSTAEFQDLFGIDLAGKEQVDEGRVHIVSGLTFILNDSPQFITHYYHFCAELWFGVWRTYASLGGGHYLPPPTRVLFPNLDSAHWRDYANMNQLFMRSLLPSAQMLFSHDWFDWVSLSVGKPILFSRVLIADRSAAMPAYNYQRFQRTAAVPFGLLIPQGEERGDWWSPVKDAVRAFAGLDDFSANGQRTTRPVVTYLSRQDWNRRKLKTADHHILVAELRKLEVELGIEVIVVSAENLSRWEQIRLVGRSTILIGVHGNGLTSELWMNLGFRSTVIEIFYPGGWAHDYEYTARAMGTGGGLKHYGIWNNQVLTSPGFPPPSYPPGFQGNEIPVDGKTVADLVRDRITAADELDDG
;
A
#
# COMPACT_ATOMS: atom_id res chain seq x y z
N MET A 1 53.93 -43.25 8.93
CA MET A 1 54.39 -42.04 8.20
C MET A 1 53.14 -41.38 7.62
N GLY A 2 52.73 -40.15 7.92
CA GLY A 2 53.29 -39.11 8.77
C GLY A 2 52.17 -38.29 9.44
N SER A 3 52.55 -37.55 10.48
CA SER A 3 51.70 -36.71 11.33
C SER A 3 51.57 -35.28 10.80
N HIS A 4 50.36 -34.74 10.71
CA HIS A 4 50.12 -33.32 10.49
C HIS A 4 50.21 -32.54 11.82
N GLY A 5 51.16 -31.61 11.89
CA GLY A 5 51.30 -30.66 13.00
C GLY A 5 50.47 -29.39 12.75
N HIS A 6 49.79 -28.93 13.80
CA HIS A 6 49.14 -27.63 13.87
C HIS A 6 50.18 -26.49 13.81
N GLY A 7 50.07 -25.61 12.82
CA GLY A 7 50.86 -24.39 12.73
C GLY A 7 50.20 -23.24 13.51
N LEU A 8 50.92 -22.70 14.49
CA LEU A 8 50.60 -21.45 15.18
C LEU A 8 50.84 -20.27 14.23
N THR A 9 49.92 -19.31 14.19
CA THR A 9 50.04 -18.07 13.41
C THR A 9 51.19 -17.20 13.95
N PRO A 10 52.01 -16.59 13.08
CA PRO A 10 53.12 -15.75 13.51
C PRO A 10 52.62 -14.46 14.20
N PRO A 11 53.40 -13.90 15.14
CA PRO A 11 53.05 -12.66 15.81
C PRO A 11 53.04 -11.47 14.83
N PRO A 12 52.19 -10.45 15.09
CA PRO A 12 52.04 -9.31 14.21
C PRO A 12 53.35 -8.53 14.06
N THR A 13 53.60 -8.11 12.83
CA THR A 13 54.77 -7.31 12.46
C THR A 13 54.68 -5.89 13.04
N PRO A 14 55.82 -5.17 13.18
CA PRO A 14 55.82 -3.79 13.64
C PRO A 14 54.94 -2.86 12.79
N ARG A 15 54.79 -3.14 11.48
CA ARG A 15 53.87 -2.40 10.60
C ARG A 15 52.41 -2.65 10.95
N GLU A 16 52.03 -3.90 11.22
CA GLU A 16 50.66 -4.24 11.62
C GLU A 16 50.31 -3.62 12.98
N MET A 17 51.26 -3.59 13.92
CA MET A 17 51.05 -2.89 15.20
C MET A 17 50.86 -1.38 15.02
N VAL A 18 51.57 -0.74 14.09
CA VAL A 18 51.36 0.69 13.77
C VAL A 18 49.97 0.92 13.19
N PHE A 19 49.48 0.07 12.28
CA PHE A 19 48.13 0.20 11.75
C PHE A 19 47.05 0.01 12.81
N VAL A 20 47.23 -0.96 13.72
CA VAL A 20 46.32 -1.15 14.86
C VAL A 20 46.33 0.07 15.78
N CYS A 21 47.50 0.66 16.07
CA CYS A 21 47.59 1.86 16.89
C CYS A 21 46.92 3.08 16.23
N ILE A 22 47.10 3.27 14.92
CA ILE A 22 46.43 4.35 14.16
C ILE A 22 44.91 4.13 14.16
N PHE A 23 44.45 2.89 14.00
CA PHE A 23 43.03 2.55 14.05
C PHE A 23 42.41 2.85 15.42
N PHE A 24 43.10 2.50 16.52
CA PHE A 24 42.64 2.84 17.87
C PHE A 24 42.68 4.34 18.16
N LEU A 25 43.67 5.08 17.64
CA LEU A 25 43.70 6.54 17.73
C LEU A 25 42.56 7.20 16.97
N LEU A 26 42.22 6.71 15.78
CA LEU A 26 41.08 7.19 14.99
C LEU A 26 39.75 6.89 15.69
N LEU A 27 39.59 5.70 16.27
CA LEU A 27 38.42 5.38 17.09
C LEU A 27 38.33 6.29 18.31
N PHE A 28 39.43 6.53 19.02
CA PHE A 28 39.45 7.42 20.17
C PHE A 28 39.05 8.86 19.81
N PHE A 29 39.51 9.38 18.67
CA PHE A 29 39.09 10.70 18.18
C PHE A 29 37.62 10.74 17.73
N MET A 30 37.11 9.68 17.11
CA MET A 30 35.68 9.60 16.76
C MET A 30 34.77 9.53 18.00
N PHE A 31 35.21 8.84 19.07
CA PHE A 31 34.45 8.77 20.32
C PHE A 31 34.61 10.03 21.20
N GLN A 32 35.72 10.77 21.11
CA GLN A 32 35.82 12.06 21.81
C GLN A 32 34.95 13.15 21.17
N HIS A 33 34.72 13.11 19.86
CA HIS A 33 33.77 14.02 19.19
C HIS A 33 32.29 13.66 19.36
N SER A 34 31.97 12.50 19.97
CA SER A 34 30.58 12.13 20.30
C SER A 34 30.16 12.55 21.72
N SER A 35 30.95 13.36 22.42
CA SER A 35 30.65 13.87 23.76
C SER A 35 30.22 15.36 23.75
N GLY A 36 29.38 15.72 22.79
CA GLY A 36 28.57 16.93 22.83
C GLY A 36 27.26 16.64 23.56
N SER A 37 27.13 17.17 24.77
CA SER A 37 25.92 17.28 25.60
C SER A 37 24.66 16.56 25.09
N GLU A 38 24.33 15.41 25.70
CA GLU A 38 22.95 14.92 25.75
C GLU A 38 22.12 15.92 26.58
N GLU A 39 21.63 16.98 25.93
CA GLU A 39 20.35 17.54 26.34
C GLU A 39 19.29 16.49 26.03
N SER A 40 18.62 16.01 27.08
CA SER A 40 17.45 15.16 27.00
C SER A 40 16.38 15.84 26.13
N PHE A 41 16.33 15.50 24.85
CA PHE A 41 15.19 15.77 23.98
C PHE A 41 14.03 14.89 24.44
N LEU A 42 13.37 15.30 25.52
CA LEU A 42 11.96 14.97 25.69
C LEU A 42 11.22 15.69 24.56
N PRO A 43 10.45 14.99 23.71
CA PRO A 43 9.59 15.67 22.76
C PRO A 43 8.63 16.56 23.55
N ASP A 44 8.55 17.83 23.15
CA ASP A 44 7.61 18.80 23.70
C ASP A 44 6.19 18.24 23.56
N TYR A 45 5.67 17.67 24.64
CA TYR A 45 4.31 17.18 24.72
C TYR A 45 3.42 18.40 24.87
N SER A 46 2.97 18.95 23.73
CA SER A 46 1.78 19.79 23.73
C SER A 46 0.66 19.03 24.44
N PRO A 47 0.06 19.56 25.52
CA PRO A 47 -1.02 18.88 26.21
C PRO A 47 -2.16 18.62 25.21
N PRO A 48 -2.82 17.44 25.25
CA PRO A 48 -3.92 17.15 24.35
C PRO A 48 -5.03 18.20 24.55
N PRO A 49 -5.69 18.64 23.47
CA PRO A 49 -6.85 19.52 23.59
C PRO A 49 -7.91 18.85 24.48
N PRO A 50 -8.69 19.63 25.25
CA PRO A 50 -9.68 19.07 26.16
C PRO A 50 -10.68 18.18 25.39
N PRO A 51 -11.09 17.04 25.94
CA PRO A 51 -12.02 16.13 25.27
C PRO A 51 -13.31 16.86 24.93
N LEU A 52 -13.68 16.84 23.65
CA LEU A 52 -14.99 17.31 23.21
C LEU A 52 -16.05 16.44 23.89
N LYS A 53 -16.92 17.08 24.69
CA LYS A 53 -18.08 16.45 25.29
C LYS A 53 -19.03 15.99 24.18
N LEU A 54 -18.92 14.73 23.77
CA LEU A 54 -19.91 14.05 22.94
C LEU A 54 -21.25 14.04 23.71
N LYS A 55 -22.19 14.88 23.27
CA LYS A 55 -23.61 14.73 23.66
C LYS A 55 -24.13 13.52 22.88
N ASN A 56 -24.39 12.43 23.61
CA ASN A 56 -25.14 11.21 23.27
C ASN A 56 -24.99 10.66 21.82
N PRO A 57 -24.56 9.40 21.65
CA PRO A 57 -24.55 8.78 20.32
C PRO A 57 -25.98 8.73 19.76
N PRO A 58 -26.22 9.19 18.51
CA PRO A 58 -27.52 9.08 17.88
C PRO A 58 -27.83 7.62 17.57
N SER A 59 -28.98 7.14 18.03
CA SER A 59 -29.58 5.88 17.61
C SER A 59 -30.28 6.09 16.27
N TYR A 60 -29.79 5.44 15.20
CA TYR A 60 -30.47 5.45 13.90
C TYR A 60 -31.22 4.12 13.65
N PRO A 61 -32.43 4.16 13.08
CA PRO A 61 -33.20 2.98 12.71
C PRO A 61 -32.67 2.34 11.42
N VAL A 62 -32.54 1.02 11.46
CA VAL A 62 -32.03 0.16 10.39
C VAL A 62 -33.13 -0.13 9.36
N SER A 63 -32.88 0.21 8.09
CA SER A 63 -33.52 -0.37 6.91
C SER A 63 -32.54 -0.13 5.74
N SER A 64 -32.27 -1.01 4.77
CA SER A 64 -32.96 -2.20 4.27
C SER A 64 -31.95 -3.00 3.36
N PRO A 65 -32.33 -3.91 2.44
CA PRO A 65 -31.85 -5.28 2.43
C PRO A 65 -31.03 -5.60 1.18
N HIS A 66 -29.71 -5.73 1.30
CA HIS A 66 -28.91 -6.34 0.26
C HIS A 66 -28.29 -7.63 0.80
N LYS A 67 -28.54 -8.74 0.10
CA LYS A 67 -27.85 -10.01 0.32
C LYS A 67 -26.36 -9.79 0.06
N THR A 68 -25.65 -9.37 1.10
CA THR A 68 -24.20 -9.53 1.21
C THR A 68 -23.94 -11.02 0.95
N GLU A 69 -23.08 -11.37 -0.01
CA GLU A 69 -22.52 -12.72 -0.03
C GLU A 69 -21.97 -12.95 1.38
N SER A 70 -22.57 -13.91 2.10
CA SER A 70 -22.46 -13.96 3.53
C SER A 70 -20.99 -13.97 3.92
N PHE A 71 -20.55 -12.93 4.62
CA PHE A 71 -19.19 -12.80 5.16
C PHE A 71 -18.79 -14.02 6.02
N THR A 72 -19.77 -14.84 6.41
CA THR A 72 -19.63 -16.13 7.07
C THR A 72 -19.09 -17.21 6.12
N ALA A 73 -17.78 -17.16 5.82
CA ALA A 73 -17.05 -18.43 5.86
C ALA A 73 -17.40 -19.06 7.22
N LYS A 74 -17.94 -20.29 7.26
CA LYS A 74 -18.15 -20.97 8.55
C LYS A 74 -16.80 -21.01 9.24
N GLU A 75 -16.63 -20.22 10.31
CA GLU A 75 -15.37 -20.04 11.00
C GLU A 75 -14.88 -21.39 11.53
N GLY A 76 -13.57 -21.63 11.43
CA GLY A 76 -12.94 -22.83 11.98
C GLY A 76 -13.38 -24.17 11.38
N THR A 77 -14.13 -24.20 10.28
CA THR A 77 -14.48 -25.47 9.64
C THR A 77 -13.29 -25.98 8.83
N ILE A 78 -12.81 -27.18 9.17
CA ILE A 78 -11.78 -27.88 8.41
C ILE A 78 -12.42 -28.41 7.12
N ARG A 79 -11.96 -27.90 5.97
CA ARG A 79 -12.50 -28.19 4.62
C ARG A 79 -11.46 -27.92 3.54
N GLU A 80 -11.78 -28.29 2.30
CA GLU A 80 -10.96 -27.94 1.14
C GLU A 80 -10.79 -26.42 0.97
N THR A 81 -9.67 -26.04 0.36
CA THR A 81 -9.38 -24.64 0.09
C THR A 81 -10.30 -24.11 -1.01
N THR A 82 -10.91 -22.95 -0.78
CA THR A 82 -11.73 -22.26 -1.78
C THR A 82 -11.08 -20.95 -2.18
N ILE A 83 -10.81 -20.74 -3.46
CA ILE A 83 -10.35 -19.44 -3.98
C ILE A 83 -11.57 -18.58 -4.26
N VAL A 84 -11.80 -17.58 -3.40
CA VAL A 84 -13.00 -16.72 -3.43
C VAL A 84 -12.86 -15.62 -4.48
N LYS A 85 -11.70 -14.95 -4.52
CA LYS A 85 -11.35 -13.90 -5.48
C LYS A 85 -9.90 -14.06 -5.87
N HIS A 86 -9.58 -13.84 -7.14
CA HIS A 86 -8.20 -13.96 -7.61
C HIS A 86 -7.92 -13.07 -8.82
N VAL A 87 -6.82 -12.33 -8.72
CA VAL A 87 -6.00 -11.83 -9.83
C VAL A 87 -4.53 -12.00 -9.42
N SER A 88 -3.58 -11.90 -10.35
CA SER A 88 -2.17 -12.18 -10.02
C SER A 88 -1.65 -11.31 -8.87
N GLY A 89 -1.09 -11.93 -7.84
CA GLY A 89 -0.58 -11.30 -6.62
C GLY A 89 -1.64 -10.86 -5.62
N TRP A 90 -2.93 -11.08 -5.89
CA TRP A 90 -4.02 -10.66 -5.01
C TRP A 90 -5.12 -11.73 -4.95
N SER A 91 -5.18 -12.45 -3.84
CA SER A 91 -6.09 -13.59 -3.70
C SER A 91 -6.81 -13.57 -2.36
N ILE A 92 -8.10 -13.88 -2.37
CA ILE A 92 -8.87 -14.18 -1.16
C ILE A 92 -9.15 -15.67 -1.17
N LEU A 93 -8.72 -16.38 -0.12
CA LEU A 93 -8.91 -17.82 0.01
C LEU A 93 -9.58 -18.14 1.35
N ASP A 94 -10.45 -19.14 1.32
CA ASP A 94 -10.94 -19.82 2.53
C ASP A 94 -10.16 -21.11 2.73
N SER A 95 -9.91 -21.43 3.99
CA SER A 95 -9.26 -22.68 4.41
C SER A 95 -7.89 -22.89 3.76
N LEU A 96 -6.96 -21.96 4.01
CA LEU A 96 -5.56 -22.10 3.62
C LEU A 96 -4.78 -22.82 4.72
N TYR A 97 -4.12 -23.92 4.37
CA TYR A 97 -3.30 -24.68 5.30
C TYR A 97 -1.84 -24.26 5.22
N MET A 98 -1.12 -24.34 6.32
CA MET A 98 0.33 -24.09 6.38
C MET A 98 1.01 -25.14 7.25
N HIS A 99 2.09 -25.72 6.73
CA HIS A 99 2.96 -26.64 7.47
C HIS A 99 4.41 -26.40 7.06
N ASN A 100 5.26 -26.22 8.06
CA ASN A 100 6.70 -25.98 7.91
C ASN A 100 7.04 -24.87 6.90
N GLY A 101 6.26 -23.78 6.91
CA GLY A 101 6.44 -22.63 6.02
C GLY A 101 5.85 -22.78 4.62
N THR A 102 5.40 -23.98 4.24
CA THR A 102 4.72 -24.23 2.97
C THR A 102 3.22 -23.99 3.13
N TYR A 103 2.63 -23.20 2.24
CA TYR A 103 1.18 -23.10 2.10
C TYR A 103 0.63 -24.25 1.26
N TYR A 104 -0.48 -24.84 1.69
CA TYR A 104 -1.15 -25.93 0.99
C TYR A 104 -2.55 -25.49 0.54
N VAL A 105 -2.78 -25.57 -0.77
CA VAL A 105 -4.11 -25.43 -1.38
C VAL A 105 -4.64 -26.84 -1.64
N VAL A 106 -5.65 -27.24 -0.87
CA VAL A 106 -6.22 -28.59 -0.92
C VAL A 106 -7.49 -28.59 -1.75
N THR A 107 -7.61 -29.50 -2.70
CA THR A 107 -8.73 -29.51 -3.66
C THR A 107 -9.13 -30.91 -4.10
N SER A 108 -10.42 -31.09 -4.43
CA SER A 108 -10.96 -32.24 -5.15
C SER A 108 -11.05 -32.00 -6.66
N ASN A 109 -10.59 -30.86 -7.18
CA ASN A 109 -10.61 -30.59 -8.61
C ASN A 109 -9.82 -31.68 -9.36
N PRO A 110 -10.22 -32.05 -10.59
CA PRO A 110 -9.47 -33.03 -11.35
C PRO A 110 -8.06 -32.52 -11.67
N SER A 111 -7.06 -33.41 -11.60
CA SER A 111 -5.72 -33.12 -12.10
C SER A 111 -5.74 -32.81 -13.59
N ILE A 112 -4.79 -32.00 -14.06
CA ILE A 112 -4.60 -31.79 -15.49
C ILE A 112 -4.12 -33.09 -16.17
N ASP A 113 -4.50 -33.29 -17.44
CA ASP A 113 -4.05 -34.40 -18.27
C ASP A 113 -3.20 -33.85 -19.44
N PRO A 114 -1.94 -34.29 -19.61
CA PRO A 114 -1.20 -35.26 -18.79
C PRO A 114 -0.88 -34.72 -17.40
N GLN A 115 -0.85 -35.64 -16.42
CA GLN A 115 -0.46 -35.30 -15.06
C GLN A 115 0.93 -34.68 -15.03
N GLN A 116 1.03 -33.61 -14.26
CA GLN A 116 2.27 -32.92 -14.04
C GLN A 116 3.22 -33.77 -13.18
N THR A 117 4.36 -34.16 -13.74
CA THR A 117 5.35 -35.02 -13.07
C THR A 117 6.37 -34.25 -12.22
N ARG A 118 6.41 -32.92 -12.36
CA ARG A 118 7.32 -32.03 -11.62
C ARG A 118 6.62 -30.72 -11.30
N TYR A 119 6.94 -30.13 -10.16
CA TYR A 119 6.45 -28.81 -9.80
C TYR A 119 6.84 -27.76 -10.87
N ASP A 120 5.82 -27.09 -11.43
CA ASP A 120 5.91 -26.01 -12.40
C ASP A 120 5.02 -24.88 -11.87
N PRO A 121 5.62 -23.80 -11.33
CA PRO A 121 4.87 -22.68 -10.78
C PRO A 121 4.13 -21.87 -11.85
N ALA A 122 4.38 -22.12 -13.14
CA ALA A 122 3.68 -21.49 -14.25
C ALA A 122 2.35 -22.14 -14.62
N GLN A 123 2.08 -23.35 -14.13
CA GLN A 123 0.86 -24.11 -14.42
C GLN A 123 0.22 -24.59 -13.12
N SER A 124 -1.10 -24.67 -13.10
CA SER A 124 -1.80 -25.35 -12.00
C SER A 124 -1.84 -26.85 -12.29
N PRO A 125 -1.49 -27.72 -11.33
CA PRO A 125 -1.61 -29.17 -11.49
C PRO A 125 -3.07 -29.66 -11.48
N PHE A 126 -4.03 -28.79 -11.14
CA PHE A 126 -5.46 -29.07 -11.12
C PHE A 126 -6.25 -28.09 -11.99
N LEU A 127 -7.35 -28.57 -12.59
CA LEU A 127 -8.24 -27.74 -13.40
C LEU A 127 -8.86 -26.60 -12.58
N ASN A 128 -9.15 -25.48 -13.26
CA ASN A 128 -9.84 -24.31 -12.73
C ASN A 128 -9.18 -23.62 -11.52
N LEU A 129 -7.89 -23.85 -11.28
CA LEU A 129 -7.10 -23.14 -10.27
C LEU A 129 -5.99 -22.31 -10.93
N PRO A 130 -5.63 -21.15 -10.36
CA PRO A 130 -4.56 -20.32 -10.88
C PRO A 130 -3.19 -20.96 -10.62
N PRO A 131 -2.18 -20.69 -11.47
CA PRO A 131 -0.84 -21.21 -11.24
C PRO A 131 -0.21 -20.62 -9.96
N PRO A 132 0.67 -21.36 -9.24
CA PRO A 132 1.30 -20.89 -8.01
C PRO A 132 1.95 -19.51 -8.11
N LYS A 133 2.66 -19.22 -9.21
CA LYS A 133 3.33 -17.92 -9.43
C LYS A 133 2.36 -16.75 -9.55
N ALA A 134 1.07 -17.00 -9.79
CA ALA A 134 0.05 -15.98 -9.81
C ALA A 134 -0.51 -15.69 -8.41
N ILE A 135 -0.32 -16.57 -7.42
CA ILE A 135 -0.79 -16.31 -6.05
C ILE A 135 0.29 -15.62 -5.21
N ILE A 136 1.49 -16.18 -5.19
CA ILE A 136 2.54 -15.78 -4.24
C ILE A 136 3.94 -15.97 -4.85
N SER A 137 4.91 -15.26 -4.29
CA SER A 137 6.34 -15.33 -4.62
C SER A 137 7.17 -15.76 -3.41
N LYS A 138 8.48 -15.86 -3.58
CA LYS A 138 9.43 -16.09 -2.48
C LYS A 138 9.61 -14.88 -1.54
N GLY A 139 8.96 -13.75 -1.81
CA GLY A 139 9.04 -12.56 -0.95
C GLY A 139 10.39 -11.84 -0.99
N TYR A 140 11.22 -12.11 -2.00
CA TYR A 140 12.50 -11.41 -2.18
C TYR A 140 12.33 -10.02 -2.80
N ASP A 141 13.32 -9.19 -2.53
CA ASP A 141 13.48 -7.87 -3.12
C ASP A 141 13.42 -7.91 -4.65
N VAL A 142 12.82 -6.86 -5.19
CA VAL A 142 12.60 -6.66 -6.61
C VAL A 142 13.73 -5.75 -7.13
N TYR A 143 14.83 -6.36 -7.56
CA TYR A 143 15.98 -5.68 -8.17
C TYR A 143 15.94 -5.77 -9.70
N GLY A 144 16.35 -4.71 -10.42
CA GLY A 144 16.48 -4.71 -11.88
C GLY A 144 15.84 -3.50 -12.58
N ALA A 145 16.07 -3.38 -13.89
CA ALA A 145 15.48 -2.31 -14.70
C ALA A 145 13.94 -2.41 -14.73
N ARG A 146 13.24 -1.26 -14.89
CA ARG A 146 11.77 -1.18 -14.94
C ARG A 146 11.06 -1.82 -13.73
N GLY A 147 11.62 -1.65 -12.53
CA GLY A 147 11.03 -2.16 -11.30
C GLY A 147 11.19 -3.67 -11.14
N GLY A 148 12.35 -4.22 -11.52
CA GLY A 148 12.72 -5.61 -11.20
C GLY A 148 12.59 -6.64 -12.32
N MET A 149 12.53 -6.19 -13.58
CA MET A 149 12.63 -7.10 -14.70
C MET A 149 14.06 -7.66 -14.82
N GLY A 150 14.19 -8.99 -14.98
CA GLY A 150 15.46 -9.73 -15.11
C GLY A 150 15.80 -10.67 -13.94
N ASN A 151 15.16 -10.51 -12.77
CA ASN A 151 15.35 -11.36 -11.58
C ASN A 151 14.14 -12.24 -11.26
N GLU A 152 13.19 -12.37 -12.19
CA GLU A 152 11.97 -13.15 -12.04
C GLU A 152 12.24 -14.59 -11.60
N PRO A 153 13.21 -15.35 -12.16
CA PRO A 153 13.40 -16.75 -11.81
C PRO A 153 13.71 -16.97 -10.33
N MET A 154 14.40 -16.02 -9.67
CA MET A 154 14.72 -16.12 -8.24
C MET A 154 13.52 -15.85 -7.33
N ARG A 155 12.50 -15.14 -7.82
CA ARG A 155 11.31 -14.74 -7.05
C ARG A 155 10.14 -15.70 -7.23
N VAL A 156 10.14 -16.48 -8.31
CA VAL A 156 9.13 -17.51 -8.59
C VAL A 156 9.03 -18.50 -7.41
N PRO A 157 7.81 -18.82 -6.94
CA PRO A 157 7.64 -19.76 -5.83
C PRO A 157 8.06 -21.17 -6.24
N ASP A 158 8.51 -21.96 -5.27
CA ASP A 158 8.69 -23.40 -5.40
C ASP A 158 7.74 -24.16 -4.46
N GLU A 159 7.84 -25.48 -4.43
CA GLU A 159 7.01 -26.35 -3.61
C GLU A 159 7.18 -26.15 -2.10
N HIS A 160 8.21 -25.41 -1.66
CA HIS A 160 8.40 -25.02 -0.26
C HIS A 160 7.67 -23.72 0.10
N VAL A 161 7.12 -23.02 -0.89
CA VAL A 161 6.31 -21.80 -0.67
C VAL A 161 4.83 -22.11 -0.79
N LEU A 162 4.41 -22.73 -1.90
CA LEU A 162 3.01 -23.07 -2.14
C LEU A 162 2.90 -24.39 -2.89
N ARG A 163 2.11 -25.31 -2.37
CA ARG A 163 1.82 -26.61 -2.97
C ARG A 163 0.32 -26.80 -3.14
N TYR A 164 -0.09 -27.22 -4.32
CA TYR A 164 -1.43 -27.76 -4.54
C TYR A 164 -1.41 -29.25 -4.26
N VAL A 165 -2.40 -29.75 -3.53
CA VAL A 165 -2.54 -31.18 -3.23
C VAL A 165 -3.99 -31.64 -3.38
N SER A 166 -4.15 -32.90 -3.75
CA SER A 166 -5.48 -33.52 -3.72
C SER A 166 -5.92 -33.78 -2.28
N THR A 167 -7.22 -33.99 -2.04
CA THR A 167 -7.71 -34.40 -0.71
C THR A 167 -7.09 -35.71 -0.22
N ALA A 168 -6.86 -36.68 -1.11
CA ALA A 168 -6.19 -37.94 -0.79
C ALA A 168 -4.72 -37.72 -0.39
N GLU A 169 -3.99 -36.91 -1.16
CA GLU A 169 -2.59 -36.58 -0.84
C GLU A 169 -2.48 -35.79 0.47
N PHE A 170 -3.42 -34.89 0.76
CA PHE A 170 -3.47 -34.18 2.04
C PHE A 170 -3.74 -35.14 3.21
N GLN A 171 -4.61 -36.13 3.01
CA GLN A 171 -4.83 -37.20 3.98
C GLN A 171 -3.57 -38.03 4.20
N ASP A 172 -2.83 -38.38 3.16
CA ASP A 172 -1.57 -39.14 3.27
C ASP A 172 -0.48 -38.34 4.01
N LEU A 173 -0.41 -37.02 3.77
CA LEU A 173 0.58 -36.14 4.38
C LEU A 173 0.29 -35.85 5.87
N PHE A 174 -0.97 -35.62 6.23
CA PHE A 174 -1.33 -35.09 7.55
C PHE A 174 -2.34 -35.94 8.32
N GLY A 175 -2.84 -37.03 7.74
CA GLY A 175 -3.88 -37.86 8.33
C GLY A 175 -5.23 -37.15 8.46
N ILE A 176 -5.52 -36.15 7.62
CA ILE A 176 -6.76 -35.36 7.68
C ILE A 176 -7.63 -35.70 6.46
N ASP A 177 -8.77 -36.34 6.68
CA ASP A 177 -9.72 -36.68 5.62
C ASP A 177 -10.68 -35.53 5.32
N LEU A 178 -10.44 -34.83 4.21
CA LEU A 178 -11.35 -33.79 3.70
C LEU A 178 -12.37 -34.32 2.70
N ALA A 179 -12.27 -35.58 2.26
CA ALA A 179 -13.18 -36.18 1.29
C ALA A 179 -14.51 -36.66 1.90
N GLY A 180 -14.69 -36.45 3.22
CA GLY A 180 -15.99 -36.58 3.89
C GLY A 180 -16.35 -38.00 4.34
N LYS A 181 -15.38 -38.88 4.61
CA LYS A 181 -15.69 -40.23 5.12
C LYS A 181 -15.80 -40.28 6.65
N GLU A 182 -15.18 -39.33 7.36
CA GLU A 182 -15.26 -39.21 8.83
C GLU A 182 -15.37 -37.75 9.30
N GLN A 183 -15.84 -37.55 10.54
CA GLN A 183 -15.74 -36.24 11.21
C GLN A 183 -14.26 -35.90 11.38
N VAL A 184 -13.83 -34.74 10.89
CA VAL A 184 -12.44 -34.31 11.07
C VAL A 184 -12.18 -34.01 12.54
N ASP A 185 -11.23 -34.72 13.14
CA ASP A 185 -10.74 -34.43 14.48
C ASP A 185 -10.10 -33.04 14.53
N GLU A 186 -10.78 -32.07 15.14
CA GLU A 186 -10.32 -30.69 15.31
C GLU A 186 -8.95 -30.61 16.01
N GLY A 187 -8.55 -31.64 16.78
CA GLY A 187 -7.25 -31.71 17.43
C GLY A 187 -6.06 -31.81 16.47
N ARG A 188 -6.28 -32.31 15.24
CA ARG A 188 -5.22 -32.54 14.21
C ARG A 188 -4.78 -31.29 13.49
N VAL A 189 -5.49 -30.17 13.66
CA VAL A 189 -5.17 -28.89 13.03
C VAL A 189 -5.05 -27.83 14.12
N HIS A 190 -4.20 -26.83 13.90
CA HIS A 190 -4.25 -25.60 14.69
C HIS A 190 -5.04 -24.55 13.93
N ILE A 191 -6.25 -24.25 14.41
CA ILE A 191 -7.16 -23.35 13.71
C ILE A 191 -6.86 -21.90 14.10
N VAL A 192 -6.51 -21.11 13.09
CA VAL A 192 -6.40 -19.66 13.17
C VAL A 192 -7.68 -19.05 12.63
N SER A 193 -8.59 -18.70 13.55
CA SER A 193 -9.88 -18.09 13.24
C SER A 193 -9.77 -16.61 12.85
N GLY A 194 -10.81 -16.12 12.18
CA GLY A 194 -10.93 -14.75 11.71
C GLY A 194 -10.19 -14.48 10.40
N LEU A 195 -10.23 -13.22 9.97
CA LEU A 195 -9.63 -12.76 8.72
C LEU A 195 -8.16 -12.41 8.93
N THR A 196 -7.29 -12.99 8.10
CA THR A 196 -5.85 -12.72 8.09
C THR A 196 -5.42 -12.08 6.78
N PHE A 197 -4.82 -10.90 6.83
CA PHE A 197 -4.14 -10.32 5.67
C PHE A 197 -2.68 -10.77 5.68
N ILE A 198 -2.25 -11.53 4.69
CA ILE A 198 -0.86 -11.97 4.51
C ILE A 198 -0.23 -11.08 3.45
N LEU A 199 0.70 -10.22 3.87
CA LEU A 199 1.36 -9.24 3.01
C LEU A 199 2.81 -9.69 2.79
N ASN A 200 3.07 -10.33 1.64
CA ASN A 200 4.30 -11.08 1.37
C ASN A 200 5.49 -10.21 0.91
N ASP A 201 5.30 -8.89 0.78
CA ASP A 201 6.34 -7.96 0.36
C ASP A 201 7.54 -7.93 1.31
N SER A 202 8.74 -7.73 0.76
CA SER A 202 9.97 -7.47 1.51
C SER A 202 10.05 -6.01 1.99
N PRO A 203 11.02 -5.64 2.84
CA PRO A 203 11.16 -4.28 3.36
C PRO A 203 11.44 -3.21 2.30
N GLN A 204 11.90 -3.60 1.09
CA GLN A 204 12.43 -2.72 0.04
C GLN A 204 11.54 -1.49 -0.25
N PHE A 205 10.21 -1.67 -0.28
CA PHE A 205 9.26 -0.59 -0.57
C PHE A 205 8.39 -0.21 0.64
N ILE A 206 8.24 -1.10 1.61
CA ILE A 206 7.25 -1.00 2.68
C ILE A 206 7.56 0.16 3.64
N THR A 207 8.84 0.48 3.83
CA THR A 207 9.33 1.62 4.63
C THR A 207 8.95 3.00 4.08
N HIS A 208 8.23 3.07 2.97
CA HIS A 208 7.94 4.31 2.27
C HIS A 208 6.43 4.54 2.12
N TYR A 209 5.94 5.67 2.65
CA TYR A 209 4.51 5.99 2.75
C TYR A 209 3.70 5.77 1.48
N TYR A 210 4.20 6.22 0.33
CA TYR A 210 3.54 5.99 -0.95
C TYR A 210 3.33 4.49 -1.26
N HIS A 211 4.38 3.68 -1.17
CA HIS A 211 4.29 2.26 -1.50
C HIS A 211 3.48 1.48 -0.46
N PHE A 212 3.54 1.90 0.80
CA PHE A 212 2.74 1.31 1.86
C PHE A 212 1.24 1.62 1.66
N CYS A 213 0.89 2.89 1.54
CA CYS A 213 -0.50 3.34 1.55
C CYS A 213 -1.14 3.29 0.16
N ALA A 214 -0.56 3.98 -0.83
CA ALA A 214 -1.14 4.16 -2.16
C ALA A 214 -0.91 2.97 -3.11
N GLU A 215 -0.06 2.01 -2.73
CA GLU A 215 0.20 0.82 -3.54
C GLU A 215 -0.24 -0.46 -2.82
N LEU A 216 0.38 -0.82 -1.69
CA LEU A 216 0.02 -2.04 -0.97
C LEU A 216 -1.39 -1.97 -0.40
N TRP A 217 -1.68 -1.03 0.52
CA TRP A 217 -2.98 -0.96 1.19
C TRP A 217 -4.12 -0.57 0.26
N PHE A 218 -3.85 0.29 -0.72
CA PHE A 218 -4.81 0.60 -1.78
C PHE A 218 -5.24 -0.67 -2.54
N GLY A 219 -4.28 -1.53 -2.91
CA GLY A 219 -4.56 -2.82 -3.54
C GLY A 219 -5.19 -3.86 -2.61
N VAL A 220 -4.77 -3.93 -1.34
CA VAL A 220 -5.35 -4.82 -0.31
C VAL A 220 -6.82 -4.48 -0.15
N TRP A 221 -7.14 -3.20 0.06
CA TRP A 221 -8.51 -2.78 0.28
C TRP A 221 -9.36 -2.92 -0.97
N ARG A 222 -8.81 -2.64 -2.17
CA ARG A 222 -9.51 -2.86 -3.43
C ARG A 222 -9.84 -4.35 -3.67
N THR A 223 -8.94 -5.24 -3.28
CA THR A 223 -9.17 -6.69 -3.32
C THR A 223 -10.23 -7.07 -2.30
N TYR A 224 -10.15 -6.57 -1.07
CA TYR A 224 -11.10 -6.88 -0.01
C TYR A 224 -12.52 -6.38 -0.32
N ALA A 225 -12.64 -5.17 -0.86
CA ALA A 225 -13.89 -4.57 -1.32
C ALA A 225 -14.58 -5.37 -2.43
N SER A 226 -13.86 -6.24 -3.16
CA SER A 226 -14.49 -7.11 -4.17
C SER A 226 -15.42 -8.19 -3.57
N LEU A 227 -15.41 -8.37 -2.24
CA LEU A 227 -16.40 -9.16 -1.52
C LEU A 227 -17.75 -8.42 -1.34
N GLY A 228 -17.76 -7.09 -1.49
CA GLY A 228 -18.91 -6.24 -1.22
C GLY A 228 -19.13 -5.92 0.25
N GLY A 229 -19.99 -4.92 0.49
CA GLY A 229 -20.40 -4.51 1.82
C GLY A 229 -19.86 -3.16 2.25
N GLY A 230 -19.05 -2.47 1.44
CA GLY A 230 -18.55 -1.12 1.73
C GLY A 230 -18.06 -0.95 3.18
N HIS A 231 -18.68 -0.04 3.92
CA HIS A 231 -18.37 0.25 5.33
C HIS A 231 -18.68 -0.89 6.32
N TYR A 232 -19.37 -1.93 5.89
CA TYR A 232 -19.75 -3.09 6.71
C TYR A 232 -18.77 -4.25 6.60
N LEU A 233 -17.73 -4.13 5.77
CA LEU A 233 -16.63 -5.10 5.75
C LEU A 233 -15.90 -5.05 7.11
N PRO A 234 -15.83 -6.16 7.85
CA PRO A 234 -15.18 -6.15 9.16
C PRO A 234 -13.66 -6.00 9.03
N PRO A 235 -12.99 -5.37 10.01
CA PRO A 235 -11.54 -5.28 9.99
C PRO A 235 -10.92 -6.69 10.10
N PRO A 236 -9.73 -6.91 9.49
CA PRO A 236 -8.98 -8.13 9.73
C PRO A 236 -8.67 -8.30 11.22
N THR A 237 -8.74 -9.54 11.70
CA THR A 237 -8.27 -9.89 13.04
C THR A 237 -6.76 -9.67 13.14
N ARG A 238 -6.04 -9.92 12.04
CA ARG A 238 -4.58 -9.79 11.98
C ARG A 238 -4.06 -9.46 10.59
N VAL A 239 -2.92 -8.77 10.59
CA VAL A 239 -2.10 -8.48 9.43
C VAL A 239 -0.73 -9.12 9.67
N LEU A 240 -0.36 -10.06 8.82
CA LEU A 240 0.88 -10.82 8.90
C LEU A 240 1.83 -10.38 7.78
N PHE A 241 3.06 -10.02 8.14
CA PHE A 241 4.14 -9.73 7.20
C PHE A 241 5.26 -10.78 7.36
N PRO A 242 5.28 -11.86 6.55
CA PRO A 242 6.26 -12.94 6.73
C PRO A 242 7.71 -12.52 6.49
N ASN A 243 7.94 -11.54 5.60
CA ASN A 243 9.26 -11.11 5.14
C ASN A 243 9.71 -9.75 5.70
N LEU A 244 9.01 -9.26 6.72
CA LEU A 244 9.23 -7.94 7.31
C LEU A 244 9.34 -8.07 8.81
N ASP A 245 10.36 -7.47 9.42
CA ASP A 245 10.41 -7.37 10.87
C ASP A 245 9.57 -6.20 11.40
N SER A 246 9.40 -6.18 12.72
CA SER A 246 8.59 -5.17 13.37
C SER A 246 9.21 -3.77 13.34
N ALA A 247 10.48 -3.59 12.95
CA ALA A 247 11.17 -2.31 12.86
C ALA A 247 10.97 -1.65 11.48
N HIS A 248 10.99 -2.43 10.40
CA HIS A 248 11.09 -1.95 9.01
C HIS A 248 9.75 -1.75 8.28
N TRP A 249 8.62 -1.70 8.97
CA TRP A 249 7.35 -1.23 8.38
C TRP A 249 7.13 0.28 8.56
N ARG A 250 7.89 0.91 9.46
CA ARG A 250 7.79 2.33 9.79
C ARG A 250 8.47 3.17 8.74
N ASP A 251 7.83 4.26 8.33
CA ASP A 251 8.47 5.27 7.48
C ASP A 251 9.04 6.42 8.33
N TYR A 252 10.00 7.14 7.75
CA TYR A 252 10.69 8.25 8.41
C TYR A 252 9.77 9.42 8.78
N ALA A 253 8.66 9.62 8.05
CA ALA A 253 7.68 10.66 8.33
C ALA A 253 6.59 10.20 9.30
N ASN A 254 6.64 8.94 9.77
CA ASN A 254 5.65 8.31 10.64
C ASN A 254 4.20 8.35 10.08
N MET A 255 4.05 8.30 8.76
CA MET A 255 2.77 8.29 8.06
C MET A 255 2.17 6.88 7.96
N ASN A 256 2.99 5.82 7.80
CA ASN A 256 2.55 4.43 7.89
C ASN A 256 1.92 4.15 9.25
N GLN A 257 2.58 4.65 10.31
CA GLN A 257 2.16 4.54 11.68
C GLN A 257 0.81 5.22 11.88
N LEU A 258 0.67 6.47 11.42
CA LEU A 258 -0.61 7.16 11.49
C LEU A 258 -1.68 6.36 10.73
N PHE A 259 -1.44 6.03 9.47
CA PHE A 259 -2.39 5.30 8.62
C PHE A 259 -2.88 3.99 9.27
N MET A 260 -1.96 3.14 9.74
CA MET A 260 -2.31 1.85 10.35
C MET A 260 -3.11 2.03 11.64
N ARG A 261 -2.73 3.00 12.48
CA ARG A 261 -3.40 3.25 13.76
C ARG A 261 -4.77 3.91 13.56
N SER A 262 -4.97 4.65 12.47
CA SER A 262 -6.29 5.12 12.08
C SER A 262 -7.18 4.01 11.55
N LEU A 263 -6.67 3.20 10.62
CA LEU A 263 -7.49 2.25 9.87
C LEU A 263 -7.81 1.00 10.68
N LEU A 264 -6.80 0.41 11.33
CA LEU A 264 -6.90 -0.89 12.00
C LEU A 264 -6.37 -0.82 13.44
N PRO A 265 -6.96 0.01 14.32
CA PRO A 265 -6.44 0.23 15.68
C PRO A 265 -6.39 -1.05 16.53
N SER A 266 -7.28 -2.01 16.26
CA SER A 266 -7.43 -3.25 17.04
C SER A 266 -6.88 -4.50 16.35
N ALA A 267 -6.39 -4.39 15.11
CA ALA A 267 -5.83 -5.54 14.40
C ALA A 267 -4.44 -5.90 14.95
N GLN A 268 -4.17 -7.19 15.09
CA GLN A 268 -2.83 -7.67 15.45
C GLN A 268 -1.89 -7.49 14.26
N MET A 269 -0.72 -6.90 14.48
CA MET A 269 0.34 -6.86 13.49
C MET A 269 1.38 -7.92 13.87
N LEU A 270 1.58 -8.88 12.97
CA LEU A 270 2.51 -9.99 13.10
C LEU A 270 3.60 -9.84 12.04
N PHE A 271 4.83 -10.17 12.39
CA PHE A 271 6.02 -9.93 11.59
C PHE A 271 6.81 -11.23 11.40
N SER A 272 7.97 -11.14 10.75
CA SER A 272 8.80 -12.30 10.38
C SER A 272 9.13 -13.24 11.54
N HIS A 273 9.35 -12.71 12.75
CA HIS A 273 9.62 -13.54 13.92
C HIS A 273 8.37 -14.33 14.37
N ASP A 274 7.19 -13.70 14.38
CA ASP A 274 5.93 -14.38 14.65
C ASP A 274 5.64 -15.47 13.59
N TRP A 275 6.00 -15.19 12.33
CA TRP A 275 5.93 -16.18 11.26
C TRP A 275 6.84 -17.38 11.52
N PHE A 276 8.10 -17.17 11.92
CA PHE A 276 9.02 -18.28 12.23
C PHE A 276 8.55 -19.13 13.42
N ASP A 277 7.91 -18.52 14.42
CA ASP A 277 7.29 -19.26 15.52
C ASP A 277 6.16 -20.15 15.01
N TRP A 278 5.30 -19.65 14.13
CA TRP A 278 4.24 -20.45 13.51
C TRP A 278 4.79 -21.56 12.62
N VAL A 279 5.83 -21.30 11.83
CA VAL A 279 6.53 -22.33 11.05
C VAL A 279 7.03 -23.44 11.96
N SER A 280 7.71 -23.08 13.04
CA SER A 280 8.27 -24.04 14.01
C SER A 280 7.17 -24.86 14.71
N LEU A 281 6.08 -24.23 15.12
CA LEU A 281 4.95 -24.91 15.77
C LEU A 281 4.19 -25.82 14.79
N SER A 282 4.10 -25.41 13.52
CA SER A 282 3.35 -26.15 12.51
C SER A 282 3.95 -27.52 12.18
N VAL A 283 5.24 -27.76 12.51
CA VAL A 283 5.89 -29.07 12.31
C VAL A 283 5.12 -30.19 13.01
N GLY A 284 4.54 -29.92 14.18
CA GLY A 284 3.75 -30.89 14.94
C GLY A 284 2.35 -31.13 14.39
N LYS A 285 1.72 -30.10 13.82
CA LYS A 285 0.41 -30.18 13.15
C LYS A 285 0.17 -28.98 12.23
N PRO A 286 -0.51 -29.15 11.08
CA PRO A 286 -0.77 -28.05 10.16
C PRO A 286 -1.61 -26.95 10.81
N ILE A 287 -1.33 -25.70 10.43
CA ILE A 287 -2.11 -24.53 10.78
C ILE A 287 -3.16 -24.27 9.70
N LEU A 288 -4.41 -24.00 10.08
CA LEU A 288 -5.49 -23.63 9.17
C LEU A 288 -5.88 -22.17 9.36
N PHE A 289 -5.70 -21.35 8.33
CA PHE A 289 -6.27 -20.02 8.27
C PHE A 289 -7.69 -20.07 7.71
N SER A 290 -8.67 -19.62 8.50
CA SER A 290 -10.09 -19.70 8.11
C SER A 290 -10.40 -18.90 6.83
N ARG A 291 -9.91 -17.66 6.76
CA ARG A 291 -9.95 -16.82 5.57
C ARG A 291 -8.70 -15.95 5.51
N VAL A 292 -8.07 -15.90 4.34
CA VAL A 292 -6.89 -15.09 4.07
C VAL A 292 -7.10 -14.17 2.89
N LEU A 293 -6.49 -12.99 2.94
CA LEU A 293 -6.18 -12.19 1.77
C LEU A 293 -4.66 -12.20 1.62
N ILE A 294 -4.16 -12.68 0.50
CA ILE A 294 -2.75 -12.64 0.15
C ILE A 294 -2.52 -11.46 -0.79
N ALA A 295 -1.54 -10.61 -0.45
CA ALA A 295 -1.01 -9.58 -1.32
C ALA A 295 0.48 -9.83 -1.54
N ASP A 296 0.90 -9.85 -2.81
CA ASP A 296 2.28 -10.08 -3.22
C ASP A 296 2.63 -9.25 -4.46
N ARG A 297 3.52 -8.27 -4.27
CA ARG A 297 4.01 -7.39 -5.34
C ARG A 297 4.64 -8.16 -6.49
N SER A 298 5.50 -9.11 -6.19
CA SER A 298 6.27 -9.87 -7.17
C SER A 298 5.37 -10.72 -8.07
N ALA A 299 4.35 -11.36 -7.50
CA ALA A 299 3.35 -12.13 -8.23
C ALA A 299 2.39 -11.25 -9.03
N ALA A 300 2.19 -9.98 -8.64
CA ALA A 300 1.38 -9.02 -9.38
C ALA A 300 2.08 -8.45 -10.63
N MET A 301 3.41 -8.37 -10.64
CA MET A 301 4.17 -7.73 -11.72
C MET A 301 3.91 -8.29 -13.14
N PRO A 302 3.75 -9.61 -13.37
CA PRO A 302 3.48 -10.13 -14.70
C PRO A 302 2.07 -9.77 -15.23
N ALA A 303 1.17 -9.27 -14.39
CA ALA A 303 -0.21 -9.01 -14.78
C ALA A 303 -0.34 -7.87 -15.80
N TYR A 304 -1.35 -7.96 -16.65
CA TYR A 304 -1.65 -6.98 -17.69
C TYR A 304 -1.71 -5.53 -17.16
N ASN A 305 -2.43 -5.30 -16.06
CA ASN A 305 -2.56 -3.95 -15.48
C ASN A 305 -1.24 -3.43 -14.89
N TYR A 306 -0.41 -4.29 -14.31
CA TYR A 306 0.92 -3.88 -13.88
C TYR A 306 1.78 -3.49 -15.10
N GLN A 307 1.78 -4.30 -16.16
CA GLN A 307 2.56 -3.99 -17.37
C GLN A 307 2.14 -2.65 -18.01
N ARG A 308 0.85 -2.29 -17.88
CA ARG A 308 0.31 -1.02 -18.39
C ARG A 308 0.64 0.19 -17.52
N PHE A 309 0.57 0.06 -16.19
CA PHE A 309 0.66 1.21 -15.27
C PHE A 309 1.91 1.22 -14.38
N GLN A 310 2.66 0.12 -14.34
CA GLN A 310 3.79 -0.11 -13.43
C GLN A 310 3.40 0.04 -11.95
N ARG A 311 2.16 -0.33 -11.59
CA ARG A 311 1.60 -0.28 -10.23
C ARG A 311 0.98 -1.60 -9.85
N THR A 312 1.35 -2.17 -8.71
CA THR A 312 0.72 -3.42 -8.24
C THR A 312 -0.72 -3.19 -7.80
N ALA A 313 -1.01 -2.02 -7.21
CA ALA A 313 -2.36 -1.53 -6.91
C ALA A 313 -3.31 -1.54 -8.11
N ALA A 314 -2.79 -1.59 -9.34
CA ALA A 314 -3.64 -1.62 -10.52
C ALA A 314 -4.22 -3.00 -10.86
N VAL A 315 -3.60 -4.06 -10.34
CA VAL A 315 -4.00 -5.44 -10.66
C VAL A 315 -5.35 -5.82 -10.04
N PRO A 316 -5.65 -5.48 -8.77
CA PRO A 316 -6.95 -5.72 -8.13
C PRO A 316 -8.16 -5.12 -8.86
N PHE A 317 -7.96 -4.11 -9.72
CA PHE A 317 -9.05 -3.55 -10.53
C PHE A 317 -9.55 -4.49 -11.63
N GLY A 318 -8.88 -5.63 -11.85
CA GLY A 318 -9.43 -6.75 -12.63
C GLY A 318 -10.53 -7.52 -11.90
N LEU A 319 -10.69 -7.33 -10.59
CA LEU A 319 -11.77 -7.93 -9.80
C LEU A 319 -13.03 -7.08 -9.91
N LEU A 320 -14.16 -7.72 -10.19
CA LEU A 320 -15.47 -7.07 -10.15
C LEU A 320 -15.81 -6.67 -8.71
N ILE A 321 -16.32 -5.45 -8.53
CA ILE A 321 -16.94 -4.99 -7.29
C ILE A 321 -18.46 -5.10 -7.46
N PRO A 322 -19.22 -5.39 -6.39
CA PRO A 322 -20.68 -5.36 -6.48
C PRO A 322 -21.25 -4.01 -6.93
N GLN A 323 -22.37 -4.09 -7.66
CA GLN A 323 -23.04 -2.93 -8.22
C GLN A 323 -23.39 -1.92 -7.12
N GLY A 324 -23.02 -0.65 -7.33
CA GLY A 324 -23.26 0.45 -6.38
C GLY A 324 -22.02 0.91 -5.62
N GLU A 325 -20.95 0.11 -5.57
CA GLU A 325 -19.66 0.50 -4.95
C GLU A 325 -18.60 0.93 -6.00
N GLU A 326 -19.00 1.00 -7.27
CA GLU A 326 -18.17 1.20 -8.47
C GLU A 326 -17.58 2.62 -8.57
N ARG A 327 -18.15 3.62 -7.87
CA ARG A 327 -17.84 5.05 -8.04
C ARG A 327 -16.73 5.60 -7.13
N GLY A 328 -15.83 4.73 -6.67
CA GLY A 328 -14.80 5.09 -5.68
C GLY A 328 -15.23 4.87 -4.22
N ASP A 329 -16.49 4.45 -4.01
CA ASP A 329 -17.04 4.14 -2.68
C ASP A 329 -16.28 3.02 -1.97
N TRP A 330 -15.61 2.15 -2.73
CA TRP A 330 -14.76 1.08 -2.20
C TRP A 330 -13.62 1.58 -1.29
N TRP A 331 -13.09 2.80 -1.52
CA TRP A 331 -12.02 3.39 -0.70
C TRP A 331 -12.55 4.23 0.47
N SER A 332 -13.83 4.63 0.43
CA SER A 332 -14.46 5.47 1.46
C SER A 332 -14.27 4.94 2.89
N PRO A 333 -14.40 3.62 3.19
CA PRO A 333 -14.14 3.11 4.53
C PRO A 333 -12.74 3.44 5.07
N VAL A 334 -11.72 3.36 4.21
CA VAL A 334 -10.34 3.69 4.60
C VAL A 334 -10.15 5.18 4.77
N LYS A 335 -10.60 5.94 3.77
CA LYS A 335 -10.51 7.39 3.74
C LYS A 335 -11.20 8.00 4.96
N ASP A 336 -12.42 7.57 5.26
CA ASP A 336 -13.24 8.12 6.34
C ASP A 336 -12.65 7.77 7.71
N ALA A 337 -12.12 6.56 7.90
CA ALA A 337 -11.42 6.19 9.14
C ALA A 337 -10.18 7.07 9.38
N VAL A 338 -9.37 7.32 8.35
CA VAL A 338 -8.17 8.16 8.44
C VAL A 338 -8.53 9.63 8.67
N ARG A 339 -9.55 10.15 7.96
CA ARG A 339 -10.06 11.52 8.11
C ARG A 339 -10.63 11.75 9.51
N ALA A 340 -11.51 10.85 9.97
CA ALA A 340 -12.11 10.92 11.30
C ALA A 340 -11.05 10.87 12.40
N PHE A 341 -10.05 9.99 12.28
CA PHE A 341 -8.93 9.93 13.21
C PHE A 341 -8.12 11.23 13.22
N ALA A 342 -7.98 11.89 12.06
CA ALA A 342 -7.39 13.22 11.96
C ALA A 342 -8.32 14.33 12.47
N GLY A 343 -9.51 14.06 12.99
CA GLY A 343 -10.46 15.08 13.44
C GLY A 343 -11.02 15.93 12.30
N LEU A 344 -11.07 15.37 11.09
CA LEU A 344 -11.97 15.88 10.07
C LEU A 344 -13.36 15.30 10.36
N ASP A 345 -14.21 16.12 10.96
CA ASP A 345 -15.61 15.79 11.09
C ASP A 345 -16.25 15.94 9.70
N ASP A 346 -16.49 14.82 9.01
CA ASP A 346 -17.34 14.81 7.80
C ASP A 346 -18.80 15.20 8.13
N PHE A 347 -19.11 15.39 9.43
CA PHE A 347 -20.31 16.03 9.95
C PHE A 347 -20.37 17.53 9.63
N SER A 348 -20.53 17.82 8.34
CA SER A 348 -21.68 18.61 7.92
C SER A 348 -22.99 17.88 8.29
N ALA A 349 -23.24 17.65 9.58
CA ALA A 349 -24.53 17.17 10.10
C ALA A 349 -25.68 18.15 9.79
N ASN A 350 -25.35 19.32 9.22
CA ASN A 350 -26.28 20.31 8.69
C ASN A 350 -26.23 20.44 7.16
N GLY A 351 -25.57 19.54 6.41
CA GLY A 351 -25.59 19.54 4.94
C GLY A 351 -24.96 20.78 4.28
N GLN A 352 -24.33 21.68 5.03
CA GLN A 352 -23.61 22.82 4.46
C GLN A 352 -22.24 22.35 3.99
N ARG A 353 -22.18 21.91 2.72
CA ARG A 353 -20.96 21.95 1.91
C ARG A 353 -20.29 23.30 2.15
N THR A 354 -18.99 23.30 2.46
CA THR A 354 -18.19 24.51 2.30
C THR A 354 -18.28 24.90 0.83
N THR A 355 -19.05 25.94 0.53
CA THR A 355 -19.33 26.37 -0.85
C THR A 355 -18.10 26.98 -1.52
N ARG A 356 -17.12 27.43 -0.74
CA ARG A 356 -15.87 28.01 -1.22
C ARG A 356 -14.88 26.91 -1.61
N PRO A 357 -14.51 26.76 -2.89
CA PRO A 357 -13.45 25.84 -3.30
C PRO A 357 -12.11 26.19 -2.67
N VAL A 358 -11.34 25.17 -2.31
CA VAL A 358 -9.99 25.32 -1.73
C VAL A 358 -8.96 24.78 -2.71
N VAL A 359 -8.03 25.64 -3.14
CA VAL A 359 -6.89 25.28 -3.98
C VAL A 359 -5.63 25.23 -3.14
N THR A 360 -5.09 24.03 -2.95
CA THR A 360 -3.88 23.81 -2.16
C THR A 360 -2.72 23.50 -3.09
N TYR A 361 -1.69 24.35 -3.07
CA TYR A 361 -0.41 24.10 -3.69
C TYR A 361 0.60 23.64 -2.63
N LEU A 362 0.96 22.36 -2.71
CA LEU A 362 2.04 21.76 -1.94
C LEU A 362 3.39 22.17 -2.56
N SER A 363 3.91 23.28 -2.08
CA SER A 363 5.25 23.76 -2.40
C SER A 363 6.30 22.74 -1.96
N ARG A 364 7.38 22.66 -2.74
CA ARG A 364 8.60 21.92 -2.39
C ARG A 364 9.82 22.80 -2.27
N GLN A 365 9.63 24.12 -2.24
CA GLN A 365 10.76 25.04 -2.26
C GLN A 365 11.65 24.93 -1.01
N ASP A 366 11.07 24.54 0.13
CA ASP A 366 11.82 24.32 1.37
C ASP A 366 12.41 22.90 1.49
N TRP A 367 12.13 22.00 0.53
CA TRP A 367 12.67 20.63 0.52
C TRP A 367 14.09 20.56 -0.09
N ASN A 368 14.67 19.37 -0.27
CA ASN A 368 16.02 19.22 -0.86
C ASN A 368 16.04 18.78 -2.33
N ARG A 369 14.93 18.26 -2.86
CA ARG A 369 14.82 17.70 -4.22
C ARG A 369 13.47 17.98 -4.86
N ARG A 370 13.37 17.90 -6.19
CA ARG A 370 12.11 18.06 -6.95
C ARG A 370 11.46 19.42 -6.70
N LYS A 371 12.26 20.47 -6.93
CA LYS A 371 11.83 21.87 -6.83
C LYS A 371 11.49 22.42 -8.21
N LEU A 372 10.57 23.38 -8.22
CA LEU A 372 10.40 24.23 -9.39
C LEU A 372 11.55 25.22 -9.47
N LYS A 373 11.82 25.74 -10.68
CA LYS A 373 12.63 26.96 -10.82
C LYS A 373 12.05 28.06 -9.94
N THR A 374 12.92 28.82 -9.28
CA THR A 374 12.49 29.83 -8.29
C THR A 374 11.59 30.89 -8.92
N ALA A 375 11.96 31.41 -10.09
CA ALA A 375 11.15 32.41 -10.82
C ALA A 375 9.77 31.86 -11.21
N ASP A 376 9.72 30.65 -11.78
CA ASP A 376 8.48 29.98 -12.20
C ASP A 376 7.56 29.72 -11.01
N HIS A 377 8.11 29.36 -9.85
CA HIS A 377 7.35 29.21 -8.61
C HIS A 377 6.71 30.54 -8.16
N HIS A 378 7.46 31.64 -8.18
CA HIS A 378 6.91 32.95 -7.82
C HIS A 378 5.78 33.37 -8.76
N ILE A 379 5.92 33.09 -10.07
CA ILE A 379 4.87 33.35 -11.06
C ILE A 379 3.64 32.48 -10.76
N LEU A 380 3.81 31.17 -10.53
CA LEU A 380 2.72 30.27 -10.18
C LEU A 380 1.95 30.75 -8.93
N VAL A 381 2.67 31.12 -7.87
CA VAL A 381 2.04 31.64 -6.64
C VAL A 381 1.27 32.93 -6.93
N ALA A 382 1.84 33.85 -7.71
CA ALA A 382 1.17 35.10 -8.07
C ALA A 382 -0.11 34.85 -8.89
N GLU A 383 -0.07 33.96 -9.89
CA GLU A 383 -1.25 33.63 -10.70
C GLU A 383 -2.35 32.95 -9.89
N LEU A 384 -2.00 32.02 -8.99
CA LEU A 384 -2.99 31.41 -8.09
C LEU A 384 -3.63 32.45 -7.16
N ARG A 385 -2.84 33.39 -6.61
CA ARG A 385 -3.36 34.47 -5.75
C ARG A 385 -4.27 35.45 -6.50
N LYS A 386 -4.11 35.63 -7.81
CA LYS A 386 -5.09 36.39 -8.60
C LYS A 386 -6.45 35.69 -8.63
N LEU A 387 -6.48 34.37 -8.82
CA LEU A 387 -7.73 33.60 -8.83
C LEU A 387 -8.50 33.67 -7.50
N GLU A 388 -7.80 33.79 -6.37
CA GLU A 388 -8.44 34.00 -5.06
C GLU A 388 -9.33 35.25 -5.04
N VAL A 389 -8.90 36.33 -5.67
CA VAL A 389 -9.67 37.58 -5.79
C VAL A 389 -10.75 37.46 -6.86
N GLU A 390 -10.40 36.90 -8.03
CA GLU A 390 -11.29 36.87 -9.19
C GLU A 390 -12.46 35.89 -9.05
N LEU A 391 -12.23 34.74 -8.41
CA LEU A 391 -13.21 33.66 -8.29
C LEU A 391 -13.74 33.48 -6.86
N GLY A 392 -13.22 34.24 -5.89
CA GLY A 392 -13.59 34.10 -4.48
C GLY A 392 -13.21 32.74 -3.87
N ILE A 393 -12.26 32.01 -4.45
CA ILE A 393 -11.75 30.72 -3.94
C ILE A 393 -10.73 30.94 -2.82
N GLU A 394 -10.47 29.92 -1.99
CA GLU A 394 -9.36 29.95 -1.03
C GLU A 394 -8.09 29.36 -1.66
N VAL A 395 -6.95 30.05 -1.53
CA VAL A 395 -5.66 29.55 -2.03
C VAL A 395 -4.70 29.34 -0.88
N ILE A 396 -4.17 28.12 -0.75
CA ILE A 396 -3.20 27.74 0.28
C ILE A 396 -1.92 27.32 -0.41
N VAL A 397 -0.83 28.05 -0.15
CA VAL A 397 0.52 27.68 -0.60
C VAL A 397 1.30 27.27 0.62
N VAL A 398 1.73 26.01 0.67
CA VAL A 398 2.37 25.47 1.87
C VAL A 398 3.41 24.41 1.53
N SER A 399 4.45 24.35 2.34
CA SER A 399 5.41 23.24 2.36
C SER A 399 4.92 22.19 3.35
N ALA A 400 4.65 20.97 2.88
CA ALA A 400 4.03 19.92 3.70
C ALA A 400 4.92 19.50 4.89
N GLU A 401 6.23 19.64 4.76
CA GLU A 401 7.25 19.45 5.79
C GLU A 401 7.08 20.38 7.00
N ASN A 402 6.43 21.53 6.82
CA ASN A 402 6.14 22.47 7.90
C ASN A 402 4.82 22.15 8.63
N LEU A 403 4.12 21.11 8.21
CA LEU A 403 2.85 20.67 8.79
C LEU A 403 3.03 19.36 9.54
N SER A 404 2.38 19.25 10.70
CA SER A 404 2.19 17.95 11.34
C SER A 404 1.41 17.00 10.42
N ARG A 405 1.58 15.69 10.63
CA ARG A 405 0.87 14.65 9.87
C ARG A 405 -0.66 14.84 9.87
N TRP A 406 -1.20 15.33 10.99
CA TRP A 406 -2.62 15.64 11.16
C TRP A 406 -3.06 16.83 10.31
N GLU A 407 -2.26 17.90 10.30
CA GLU A 407 -2.53 19.08 9.49
C GLU A 407 -2.44 18.77 8.00
N GLN A 408 -1.50 17.91 7.58
CA GLN A 408 -1.42 17.45 6.19
C GLN A 408 -2.71 16.75 5.75
N ILE A 409 -3.23 15.82 6.56
CA ILE A 409 -4.50 15.11 6.25
C ILE A 409 -5.68 16.09 6.27
N ARG A 410 -5.76 16.96 7.27
CA ARG A 410 -6.83 17.96 7.39
C ARG A 410 -6.87 18.92 6.20
N LEU A 411 -5.71 19.41 5.80
CA LEU A 411 -5.57 20.35 4.70
C LEU A 411 -5.94 19.70 3.37
N VAL A 412 -5.39 18.53 3.09
CA VAL A 412 -5.70 17.85 1.82
C VAL A 412 -7.14 17.36 1.79
N GLY A 413 -7.68 16.91 2.93
CA GLY A 413 -9.07 16.46 3.03
C GLY A 413 -10.13 17.52 2.75
N ARG A 414 -9.81 18.81 2.95
CA ARG A 414 -10.68 19.94 2.55
C ARG A 414 -10.37 20.51 1.16
N SER A 415 -9.27 20.09 0.54
CA SER A 415 -8.83 20.63 -0.74
C SER A 415 -9.77 20.19 -1.86
N THR A 416 -10.19 21.15 -2.69
CA THR A 416 -10.90 20.88 -3.95
C THR A 416 -9.90 20.61 -5.07
N ILE A 417 -8.85 21.42 -5.17
CA ILE A 417 -7.77 21.19 -6.14
C ILE A 417 -6.46 21.08 -5.38
N LEU A 418 -5.74 19.99 -5.60
CA LEU A 418 -4.42 19.75 -5.05
C LEU A 418 -3.37 19.91 -6.16
N ILE A 419 -2.38 20.76 -5.95
CA ILE A 419 -1.31 21.05 -6.90
C ILE A 419 0.01 20.66 -6.26
N GLY A 420 0.90 20.00 -7.01
CA GLY A 420 2.24 19.69 -6.51
C GLY A 420 3.19 19.24 -7.61
N VAL A 421 4.48 19.33 -7.33
CA VAL A 421 5.50 18.69 -8.16
C VAL A 421 5.45 17.19 -7.94
N HIS A 422 5.64 16.41 -9.00
CA HIS A 422 5.60 14.96 -8.95
C HIS A 422 6.39 14.37 -7.76
N GLY A 423 5.84 13.32 -7.16
CA GLY A 423 6.44 12.61 -6.04
C GLY A 423 5.64 12.69 -4.74
N ASN A 424 6.23 12.11 -3.69
CA ASN A 424 5.54 11.62 -2.48
C ASN A 424 4.64 12.60 -1.72
N GLY A 425 4.74 13.90 -1.96
CA GLY A 425 3.84 14.87 -1.32
C GLY A 425 2.39 14.70 -1.80
N LEU A 426 2.21 14.19 -3.03
CA LEU A 426 0.91 13.93 -3.62
C LEU A 426 0.26 12.62 -3.14
N THR A 427 0.95 11.78 -2.35
CA THR A 427 0.31 10.58 -1.76
C THR A 427 -0.92 10.95 -0.94
N SER A 428 -0.94 12.15 -0.36
CA SER A 428 -2.07 12.65 0.43
C SER A 428 -3.35 12.87 -0.38
N GLU A 429 -3.31 12.82 -1.72
CA GLU A 429 -4.52 12.89 -2.58
C GLU A 429 -5.58 11.85 -2.19
N LEU A 430 -5.15 10.72 -1.62
CA LEU A 430 -6.01 9.67 -1.05
C LEU A 430 -7.05 10.18 -0.05
N TRP A 431 -6.79 11.33 0.57
CA TRP A 431 -7.61 11.90 1.64
C TRP A 431 -8.55 12.99 1.15
N MET A 432 -8.44 13.44 -0.10
CA MET A 432 -9.31 14.48 -0.66
C MET A 432 -10.78 14.08 -0.62
N ASN A 433 -11.66 15.07 -0.44
CA ASN A 433 -13.07 14.87 -0.69
C ASN A 433 -13.32 14.78 -2.20
N LEU A 434 -14.01 13.73 -2.63
CA LEU A 434 -14.28 13.47 -4.03
C LEU A 434 -15.53 14.23 -4.48
N GLY A 435 -15.51 14.77 -5.69
CA GLY A 435 -16.57 15.60 -6.22
C GLY A 435 -16.26 16.09 -7.63
N PHE A 436 -17.24 16.70 -8.29
CA PHE A 436 -17.11 17.11 -9.70
C PHE A 436 -15.99 18.12 -9.96
N ARG A 437 -15.57 18.90 -8.95
CA ARG A 437 -14.45 19.85 -9.02
C ARG A 437 -13.13 19.25 -8.56
N SER A 438 -13.18 18.11 -7.87
CA SER A 438 -12.00 17.52 -7.22
C SER A 438 -10.94 17.15 -8.26
N THR A 439 -9.76 17.75 -8.12
CA THR A 439 -8.71 17.65 -9.14
C THR A 439 -7.32 17.60 -8.50
N VAL A 440 -6.45 16.74 -9.01
CA VAL A 440 -5.01 16.74 -8.75
C VAL A 440 -4.28 17.27 -9.98
N ILE A 441 -3.41 18.26 -9.79
CA ILE A 441 -2.55 18.83 -10.82
C ILE A 441 -1.11 18.52 -10.46
N GLU A 442 -0.49 17.63 -11.22
CA GLU A 442 0.87 17.16 -11.00
C GLU A 442 1.85 17.79 -12.00
N ILE A 443 2.87 18.48 -11.48
CA ILE A 443 3.87 19.17 -12.29
C ILE A 443 5.07 18.25 -12.51
N PHE A 444 5.41 18.01 -13.78
CA PHE A 444 6.52 17.17 -14.19
C PHE A 444 7.60 17.96 -14.92
N TYR A 445 8.83 17.45 -14.86
CA TYR A 445 9.87 17.92 -15.78
C TYR A 445 9.49 17.56 -17.22
N PRO A 446 9.56 18.48 -18.20
CA PRO A 446 9.17 18.19 -19.58
C PRO A 446 9.83 16.94 -20.16
N GLY A 447 9.03 16.10 -20.83
CA GLY A 447 9.45 14.79 -21.34
C GLY A 447 9.53 13.68 -20.30
N GLY A 448 9.24 13.99 -19.03
CA GLY A 448 9.19 13.02 -17.93
C GLY A 448 7.76 12.68 -17.50
N TRP A 449 7.53 11.43 -17.15
CA TRP A 449 6.21 10.93 -16.78
C TRP A 449 6.32 9.71 -15.86
N ALA A 450 5.43 9.64 -14.88
CA ALA A 450 5.24 8.46 -14.05
C ALA A 450 3.76 8.34 -13.63
N HIS A 451 3.28 7.11 -13.45
CA HIS A 451 1.87 6.84 -13.12
C HIS A 451 1.57 6.88 -11.61
N ASP A 452 2.49 7.35 -10.76
CA ASP A 452 2.38 7.19 -9.30
C ASP A 452 1.05 7.72 -8.73
N TYR A 453 0.85 9.03 -8.88
CA TYR A 453 -0.34 9.73 -8.38
C TYR A 453 -1.43 9.75 -9.45
N GLU A 454 -1.06 9.77 -10.72
CA GLU A 454 -2.02 9.68 -11.82
C GLU A 454 -2.89 8.42 -11.75
N TYR A 455 -2.28 7.24 -11.56
CA TYR A 455 -3.05 6.00 -11.48
C TYR A 455 -3.97 6.00 -10.24
N THR A 456 -3.45 6.45 -9.11
CA THR A 456 -4.16 6.53 -7.83
C THR A 456 -5.38 7.46 -7.96
N ALA A 457 -5.19 8.66 -8.50
CA ALA A 457 -6.27 9.60 -8.78
C ALA A 457 -7.29 9.05 -9.79
N ARG A 458 -6.83 8.41 -10.87
CA ARG A 458 -7.72 7.77 -11.86
C ARG A 458 -8.57 6.66 -11.23
N ALA A 459 -7.95 5.84 -10.39
CA ALA A 459 -8.59 4.71 -9.72
C ALA A 459 -9.63 5.14 -8.69
N MET A 460 -9.41 6.25 -7.98
CA MET A 460 -10.43 6.87 -7.12
C MET A 460 -11.49 7.63 -7.93
N GLY A 461 -11.12 8.11 -9.12
CA GLY A 461 -11.98 8.89 -10.01
C GLY A 461 -12.91 8.08 -10.92
N THR A 462 -12.91 6.75 -10.85
CA THR A 462 -13.91 5.92 -11.56
C THR A 462 -15.29 6.33 -11.07
N GLY A 463 -16.13 6.91 -11.95
CA GLY A 463 -17.40 7.54 -11.57
C GLY A 463 -17.41 9.08 -11.55
N GLY A 464 -16.28 9.72 -11.86
CA GLY A 464 -16.17 11.18 -12.02
C GLY A 464 -15.69 11.95 -10.79
N GLY A 465 -15.32 11.26 -9.70
CA GLY A 465 -15.04 11.88 -8.39
C GLY A 465 -13.67 12.54 -8.20
N LEU A 466 -12.66 12.20 -9.02
CA LEU A 466 -11.33 12.83 -8.97
C LEU A 466 -10.74 12.89 -10.38
N LYS A 467 -10.28 14.07 -10.79
CA LYS A 467 -9.54 14.25 -12.05
C LYS A 467 -8.06 14.38 -11.77
N HIS A 468 -7.23 13.92 -12.70
CA HIS A 468 -5.79 14.15 -12.69
C HIS A 468 -5.37 14.86 -13.97
N TYR A 469 -4.52 15.86 -13.82
CA TYR A 469 -3.84 16.54 -14.92
C TYR A 469 -2.35 16.57 -14.65
N GLY A 470 -1.57 16.25 -15.68
CA GLY A 470 -0.13 16.49 -15.67
C GLY A 470 0.20 17.83 -16.30
N ILE A 471 1.28 18.47 -15.85
CA ILE A 471 1.79 19.72 -16.44
C ILE A 471 3.23 19.52 -16.92
N TRP A 472 3.47 19.83 -18.20
CA TRP A 472 4.79 19.97 -18.80
C TRP A 472 5.00 21.42 -19.20
N ASN A 473 5.61 22.21 -18.33
CA ASN A 473 5.77 23.65 -18.53
C ASN A 473 4.42 24.35 -18.83
N ASN A 474 4.12 24.62 -20.11
CA ASN A 474 2.91 25.26 -20.61
C ASN A 474 1.95 24.30 -21.32
N GLN A 475 2.16 22.99 -21.19
CA GLN A 475 1.32 21.95 -21.76
C GLN A 475 0.57 21.19 -20.66
N VAL A 476 -0.75 21.06 -20.83
CA VAL A 476 -1.61 20.23 -19.99
C VAL A 476 -1.70 18.82 -20.58
N LEU A 477 -1.50 17.81 -19.73
CA LEU A 477 -1.64 16.40 -20.04
C LEU A 477 -2.88 15.85 -19.32
N THR A 478 -3.69 15.06 -20.02
CA THR A 478 -4.90 14.44 -19.46
C THR A 478 -5.18 13.10 -20.13
N SER A 479 -5.95 12.25 -19.45
CA SER A 479 -6.43 10.98 -20.00
C SER A 479 -7.31 11.21 -21.24
N PRO A 480 -7.23 10.37 -22.28
CA PRO A 480 -6.38 9.18 -22.44
C PRO A 480 -4.97 9.47 -23.00
N GLY A 481 -4.62 10.74 -23.24
CA GLY A 481 -3.42 11.17 -23.97
C GLY A 481 -2.12 11.26 -23.16
N PHE A 482 -1.94 10.41 -22.15
CA PHE A 482 -0.72 10.44 -21.34
C PHE A 482 0.49 9.82 -22.07
N PRO A 483 1.70 10.39 -21.92
CA PRO A 483 2.92 9.82 -22.48
C PRO A 483 3.32 8.51 -21.77
N PRO A 484 4.19 7.68 -22.38
CA PRO A 484 4.76 6.53 -21.69
C PRO A 484 5.68 6.98 -20.54
N PRO A 485 5.87 6.15 -19.49
CA PRO A 485 6.80 6.45 -18.41
C PRO A 485 8.21 6.80 -18.91
N SER A 486 8.75 7.91 -18.42
CA SER A 486 10.04 8.46 -18.84
C SER A 486 10.66 9.28 -17.71
N TYR A 487 11.97 9.13 -17.50
CA TYR A 487 12.70 9.77 -16.40
C TYR A 487 13.91 10.54 -16.96
N PRO A 488 13.70 11.65 -17.70
CA PRO A 488 14.78 12.39 -18.34
C PRO A 488 15.74 13.02 -17.31
N PRO A 489 16.96 13.42 -17.73
CA PRO A 489 17.82 14.25 -16.89
C PRO A 489 17.07 15.48 -16.38
N GLY A 490 17.11 15.71 -15.07
CA GLY A 490 16.35 16.78 -14.43
C GLY A 490 14.97 16.36 -13.88
N PHE A 491 14.47 15.15 -14.19
CA PHE A 491 13.20 14.66 -13.64
C PHE A 491 13.15 14.75 -12.11
N GLN A 492 14.17 14.24 -11.42
CA GLN A 492 14.27 14.34 -9.96
C GLN A 492 14.98 15.63 -9.48
N GLY A 493 15.24 16.59 -10.37
CA GLY A 493 16.08 17.76 -10.15
C GLY A 493 15.39 18.92 -9.42
N ASN A 494 16.09 20.05 -9.27
CA ASN A 494 15.63 21.24 -8.54
C ASN A 494 15.26 22.43 -9.43
N GLU A 495 15.18 22.20 -10.74
CA GLU A 495 14.95 23.24 -11.74
C GLU A 495 13.80 22.84 -12.68
N ILE A 496 12.72 22.29 -12.11
CA ILE A 496 11.55 21.85 -12.88
C ILE A 496 10.80 23.10 -13.39
N PRO A 497 10.66 23.29 -14.70
CA PRO A 497 9.99 24.45 -15.25
C PRO A 497 8.47 24.32 -15.15
N VAL A 498 7.78 25.45 -14.93
CA VAL A 498 6.32 25.52 -15.03
C VAL A 498 5.87 26.89 -15.52
N ASP A 499 4.89 26.91 -16.42
CA ASP A 499 4.18 28.13 -16.74
C ASP A 499 3.02 28.31 -15.74
N GLY A 500 3.19 29.23 -14.79
CA GLY A 500 2.19 29.49 -13.75
C GLY A 500 0.82 29.89 -14.30
N LYS A 501 0.77 30.54 -15.46
CA LYS A 501 -0.49 30.93 -16.11
C LYS A 501 -1.26 29.70 -16.58
N THR A 502 -0.58 28.74 -17.21
CA THR A 502 -1.21 27.50 -17.68
C THR A 502 -1.88 26.74 -16.52
N VAL A 503 -1.22 26.67 -15.35
CA VAL A 503 -1.78 26.02 -14.16
C VAL A 503 -2.99 26.80 -13.64
N ALA A 504 -2.91 28.13 -13.56
CA ALA A 504 -4.00 28.98 -13.10
C ALA A 504 -5.22 28.94 -14.03
N ASP A 505 -5.02 28.93 -15.35
CA ASP A 505 -6.09 28.76 -16.34
C ASP A 505 -6.80 27.42 -16.14
N LEU A 506 -6.05 26.32 -15.95
CA LEU A 506 -6.63 25.01 -15.65
C LEU A 506 -7.41 25.02 -14.34
N VAL A 507 -6.90 25.66 -13.29
CA VAL A 507 -7.63 25.82 -12.02
C VAL A 507 -8.95 26.56 -12.24
N ARG A 508 -8.94 27.67 -12.99
CA ARG A 508 -10.14 28.43 -13.35
C ARG A 508 -11.16 27.52 -14.04
N ASP A 509 -10.75 26.83 -15.11
CA ASP A 509 -11.61 25.93 -15.88
C ASP A 509 -12.24 24.85 -14.99
N ARG A 510 -11.48 24.28 -14.06
CA ARG A 510 -11.98 23.23 -13.16
C ARG A 510 -12.97 23.76 -12.13
N ILE A 511 -12.82 24.99 -11.67
CA ILE A 511 -13.74 25.62 -10.75
C ILE A 511 -15.03 26.04 -11.45
N THR A 512 -14.95 26.66 -12.64
CA THR A 512 -16.09 27.22 -13.36
C THR A 512 -16.90 26.18 -14.15
N ALA A 513 -16.25 25.16 -14.74
CA ALA A 513 -16.96 24.13 -15.52
C ALA A 513 -17.95 23.27 -14.69
N ALA A 514 -17.87 23.34 -13.36
CA ALA A 514 -18.81 22.67 -12.48
C ALA A 514 -19.99 23.57 -12.06
N ASP A 515 -19.85 24.90 -12.15
CA ASP A 515 -20.97 25.82 -11.91
C ASP A 515 -22.04 25.64 -13.00
N GLU A 516 -21.63 25.41 -14.26
CA GLU A 516 -22.54 25.15 -15.40
C GLU A 516 -23.33 23.84 -15.30
N LEU A 517 -22.89 22.89 -14.46
CA LEU A 517 -23.58 21.60 -14.23
C LEU A 517 -24.51 21.63 -13.01
N ASP A 518 -24.31 22.58 -12.09
CA ASP A 518 -25.15 22.75 -10.90
C ASP A 518 -26.38 23.66 -11.20
N ASP A 519 -26.35 24.43 -12.30
CA ASP A 519 -27.42 25.36 -12.76
C ASP A 519 -28.36 24.78 -13.85
N GLY A 520 -28.23 23.51 -14.23
CA GLY A 520 -29.06 22.82 -15.24
C GLY A 520 -29.69 21.54 -14.73
#